data_AF-A0A7S1ZGD6-F1
#
_entry.id   AF-A0A7S1ZGD6-F1
#
_cell.length_a   1.000
_cell.length_b   1.000
_cell.length_c   1.000
_cell.angle_alpha   90.00
_cell.angle_beta   90.00
_cell.angle_gamma   90.00
#
_symmetry.space_group_name_H-M   'P 1'
#
loop_
_entity.id
_entity.type
_entity.pdbx_description
1 polymer ?
#
loop_
_entity_poly.entity_id
_entity_poly.type
_entity_poly.pdbx_seq_one_letter_code
_entity_poly.pdbx_strand_id
1 'polypeptide(L)'
;MKYFRSALATLALAPAAAVGQKLPSYLRSKQQKRTTGGRSLVLAGCPGEEDFSVTFSKHCNYINLRDKIFSIKSSSCTAADADSLIIDLVGAASREEAEAIVTGLCEDAYANSNETFAFSEITRKGNEFDNEYYSGGTYWNYEIQTDSGKNILKNDASRVRRIYNYEAQHKMIDLPTYLESFDPEGNDCDHNAAFCCWVQDRQAGDNNGNCNTPYDSQCIDKDPGDNANFCYTDHSRSTPASHVSGGFSLFSDVTNDSRENIEGPIHCHGFAWADDVTDVSNVYRGNNLFFVSMYDHMHQRGYVRNAPGSAMCGCAENMAVVTRADCTEISAAETFKFDYDSASATVSGVLTQVRDLNFNSCQGANNRNNDLEAYMQRLVNEGRVPQEKLDSLRETLVGATRGNCNRAVESFMATKGYVKSAASMAAGDAESGGEPVVEAIDITYDKASEGGDGANMPEVPSDTADGSETVAKTKPEPVEEVSEGTDETVVTPAEASAETETGLKDAGESCSHKWECMSNSCLGSGVCGKMTAFTTGAEGECVAEGVSCNSNMNCCSNLCGGKPRVCGGARM
;
A
#
# COMPACT_ATOMS: atom_id res chain seq x y z
N MET A 1 15.96 -41.22 34.13
CA MET A 1 15.64 -42.38 35.00
C MET A 1 14.77 -41.92 36.16
N LYS A 2 13.60 -42.56 36.37
CA LYS A 2 12.77 -42.65 37.62
C LYS A 2 12.19 -41.33 38.19
N TYR A 3 10.89 -41.08 38.44
CA TYR A 3 9.66 -41.87 38.66
C TYR A 3 8.37 -41.04 38.34
N PHE A 4 7.39 -41.66 37.66
CA PHE A 4 5.93 -41.71 37.91
C PHE A 4 5.15 -40.50 38.50
N ARG A 5 4.08 -40.01 37.82
CA ARG A 5 2.70 -40.55 37.86
C ARG A 5 1.75 -39.85 36.86
N SER A 6 0.83 -40.66 36.37
CA SER A 6 -0.21 -40.44 35.37
C SER A 6 -1.50 -39.90 35.98
N ALA A 7 -2.24 -39.08 35.22
CA ALA A 7 -3.69 -38.98 35.28
C ALA A 7 -4.23 -38.69 33.87
N LEU A 8 -4.81 -39.72 33.26
CA LEU A 8 -5.66 -39.62 32.07
C LEU A 8 -6.96 -38.89 32.43
N ALA A 9 -7.39 -37.98 31.56
CA ALA A 9 -8.80 -37.68 31.36
C ALA A 9 -9.09 -37.61 29.85
N THR A 10 -9.93 -38.53 29.43
CA THR A 10 -10.44 -38.77 28.08
C THR A 10 -11.35 -37.62 27.62
N LEU A 11 -11.14 -37.08 26.43
CA LEU A 11 -12.22 -36.48 25.64
C LEU A 11 -12.02 -36.76 24.15
N ALA A 12 -13.08 -37.28 23.56
CA ALA A 12 -13.14 -37.85 22.23
C ALA A 12 -13.14 -36.78 21.12
N LEU A 13 -12.51 -37.15 20.00
CA LEU A 13 -12.59 -36.47 18.71
C LEU A 13 -13.97 -36.64 18.06
N ALA A 14 -14.46 -35.56 17.43
CA ALA A 14 -15.36 -35.58 16.28
C ALA A 14 -15.24 -34.25 15.49
N PRO A 15 -15.54 -34.24 14.18
CA PRO A 15 -14.69 -33.62 13.17
C PRO A 15 -15.16 -32.25 12.62
N ALA A 16 -14.25 -31.62 11.90
CA ALA A 16 -14.47 -30.45 11.06
C ALA A 16 -15.48 -30.71 9.93
N ALA A 17 -16.40 -29.77 9.73
CA ALA A 17 -17.14 -29.58 8.49
C ALA A 17 -17.38 -28.07 8.28
N ALA A 18 -17.07 -27.62 7.07
CA ALA A 18 -17.15 -26.26 6.55
C ALA A 18 -18.52 -25.58 6.78
N VAL A 19 -18.52 -24.25 6.84
CA VAL A 19 -19.47 -23.34 6.15
C VAL A 19 -18.98 -21.89 6.37
N GLY A 20 -18.77 -21.18 5.26
CA GLY A 20 -18.64 -19.72 5.29
C GLY A 20 -19.93 -19.08 5.80
N GLN A 21 -19.82 -18.28 6.85
CA GLN A 21 -20.88 -17.37 7.29
C GLN A 21 -20.24 -16.03 7.63
N LYS A 22 -20.74 -15.00 6.94
CA LYS A 22 -20.56 -13.58 7.24
C LYS A 22 -20.61 -13.35 8.75
N LEU A 23 -19.59 -12.65 9.26
CA LEU A 23 -19.59 -12.14 10.63
C LEU A 23 -20.86 -11.30 10.86
N PRO A 24 -21.60 -11.53 11.97
CA PRO A 24 -22.86 -10.84 12.19
C PRO A 24 -22.62 -9.41 12.67
N SER A 25 -23.39 -8.50 12.11
CA SER A 25 -23.74 -7.18 12.64
C SER A 25 -24.04 -7.23 14.15
N TYR A 26 -23.02 -7.01 14.98
CA TYR A 26 -23.11 -7.08 16.43
C TYR A 26 -23.16 -5.69 17.08
N LEU A 27 -23.94 -4.77 16.51
CA LEU A 27 -24.43 -3.57 17.21
C LEU A 27 -25.95 -3.34 17.00
N ARG A 28 -26.66 -4.25 16.32
CA ARG A 28 -28.05 -4.02 15.89
C ARG A 28 -29.15 -4.46 16.88
N SER A 29 -28.85 -4.76 18.14
CA SER A 29 -29.86 -5.35 19.05
C SER A 29 -29.95 -4.77 20.47
N LYS A 30 -29.34 -3.62 20.76
CA LYS A 30 -29.56 -2.90 22.02
C LYS A 30 -30.24 -1.53 21.89
N GLN A 31 -31.17 -1.38 20.95
CA GLN A 31 -32.27 -0.43 21.13
C GLN A 31 -33.48 -1.19 21.67
N GLN A 32 -33.40 -1.49 22.97
CA GLN A 32 -34.48 -2.12 23.70
C GLN A 32 -35.66 -1.14 23.76
N LYS A 33 -36.76 -1.57 23.14
CA LYS A 33 -38.13 -1.04 23.23
C LYS A 33 -38.40 -0.43 24.62
N ARG A 34 -38.21 0.89 24.76
CA ARG A 34 -38.50 1.60 26.01
C ARG A 34 -39.99 1.87 26.07
N THR A 35 -40.64 1.18 27.00
CA THR A 35 -41.97 1.52 27.51
C THR A 35 -41.99 2.97 27.99
N THR A 36 -43.02 3.69 27.54
CA THR A 36 -43.47 5.01 27.98
C THR A 36 -43.13 5.34 29.43
N GLY A 37 -42.26 6.32 29.66
CA GLY A 37 -41.96 6.83 31.01
C GLY A 37 -40.68 7.64 31.09
N GLY A 38 -40.63 8.80 30.42
CA GLY A 38 -39.49 9.71 30.41
C GLY A 38 -39.41 10.45 29.09
N ARG A 39 -40.37 11.33 28.81
CA ARG A 39 -40.23 12.28 27.70
C ARG A 39 -39.03 13.17 28.04
N SER A 40 -37.90 12.96 27.37
CA SER A 40 -36.96 14.05 27.17
C SER A 40 -37.76 15.20 26.56
N LEU A 41 -37.70 16.37 27.19
CA LEU A 41 -38.39 17.56 26.74
C LEU A 41 -37.72 17.99 25.44
N VAL A 42 -38.22 17.47 24.31
CA VAL A 42 -37.84 17.98 23.00
C VAL A 42 -38.23 19.45 22.98
N LEU A 43 -37.21 20.31 22.94
CA LEU A 43 -37.37 21.75 22.98
C LEU A 43 -37.86 22.23 21.61
N ALA A 44 -39.02 22.89 21.59
CA ALA A 44 -39.68 23.35 20.38
C ALA A 44 -38.72 24.05 19.40
N GLY A 45 -38.68 23.55 18.16
CA GLY A 45 -37.86 24.08 17.07
C GLY A 45 -36.38 23.68 17.10
N CYS A 46 -35.98 22.75 17.95
CA CYS A 46 -34.65 22.13 17.87
C CYS A 46 -34.59 21.01 16.81
N PRO A 47 -33.43 20.80 16.17
CA PRO A 47 -33.21 19.63 15.31
C PRO A 47 -33.57 18.34 16.06
N GLY A 48 -34.36 17.47 15.43
CA GLY A 48 -34.88 16.24 16.06
C GLY A 48 -36.41 16.16 16.14
N GLU A 49 -37.14 17.28 15.93
CA GLU A 49 -38.62 17.28 15.91
C GLU A 49 -39.22 16.87 14.58
N GLU A 50 -38.52 17.21 13.49
CA GLU A 50 -38.90 16.91 12.11
C GLU A 50 -37.68 16.35 11.38
N ASP A 51 -37.92 15.76 10.21
CA ASP A 51 -36.86 15.28 9.35
C ASP A 51 -35.95 16.44 8.94
N PHE A 52 -34.64 16.22 8.99
CA PHE A 52 -33.68 17.21 8.54
C PHE A 52 -32.49 16.56 7.86
N SER A 53 -31.76 17.37 7.10
CA SER A 53 -30.53 16.96 6.45
C SER A 53 -29.44 17.99 6.68
N VAL A 54 -28.22 17.52 6.93
CA VAL A 54 -27.03 18.35 7.03
C VAL A 54 -25.93 17.84 6.12
N THR A 55 -25.23 18.78 5.48
CA THR A 55 -24.05 18.49 4.66
C THR A 55 -22.89 19.36 5.11
N PHE A 56 -21.71 18.76 5.25
CA PHE A 56 -20.48 19.47 5.60
C PHE A 56 -19.26 18.85 4.92
N SER A 57 -18.28 19.70 4.62
CA SER A 57 -17.03 19.32 3.95
C SER A 57 -15.85 19.38 4.91
N LYS A 58 -15.77 18.41 5.82
CA LYS A 58 -14.72 18.21 6.84
C LYS A 58 -14.69 16.74 7.23
N HIS A 59 -13.64 16.31 7.94
CA HIS A 59 -13.57 14.99 8.54
C HIS A 59 -14.79 14.67 9.39
N CYS A 60 -15.32 13.46 9.24
CA CYS A 60 -16.43 13.01 10.07
C CYS A 60 -15.92 12.70 11.48
N ASN A 61 -16.40 13.47 12.45
CA ASN A 61 -16.16 13.23 13.87
C ASN A 61 -17.26 13.92 14.68
N TYR A 62 -17.28 13.63 15.99
CA TYR A 62 -18.23 14.20 16.94
C TYR A 62 -18.35 15.72 16.82
N ILE A 63 -17.22 16.44 16.84
CA ILE A 63 -17.18 17.91 16.84
C ILE A 63 -17.81 18.48 15.57
N ASN A 64 -17.40 17.99 14.39
CA ASN A 64 -17.86 18.53 13.12
C ASN A 64 -19.35 18.25 12.86
N LEU A 65 -19.83 17.05 13.18
CA LEU A 65 -21.24 16.70 13.04
C LEU A 65 -22.10 17.50 14.03
N ARG A 66 -21.68 17.54 15.31
CA ARG A 66 -22.33 18.33 16.36
C ARG A 66 -22.47 19.79 15.97
N ASP A 67 -21.39 20.43 15.56
CA ASP A 67 -21.38 21.85 15.20
C ASP A 67 -22.29 22.11 13.99
N LYS A 68 -22.30 21.17 13.03
CA LYS A 68 -23.16 21.29 11.86
C LYS A 68 -24.65 21.15 12.22
N ILE A 69 -25.03 20.19 13.05
CA ILE A 69 -26.40 20.02 13.53
C ILE A 69 -26.83 21.24 14.35
N PHE A 70 -25.97 21.75 15.22
CA PHE A 70 -26.28 22.94 16.00
C PHE A 70 -26.48 24.19 15.12
N SER A 71 -25.78 24.28 13.98
CA SER A 71 -25.89 25.41 13.06
C SER A 71 -27.26 25.54 12.37
N ILE A 72 -28.05 24.46 12.29
CA ILE A 72 -29.37 24.47 11.67
C ILE A 72 -30.51 24.72 12.67
N LYS A 73 -30.18 25.01 13.94
CA LYS A 73 -31.19 25.31 14.95
C LYS A 73 -32.04 26.51 14.55
N SER A 74 -33.35 26.41 14.76
CA SER A 74 -34.23 27.57 14.59
C SER A 74 -34.03 28.58 15.73
N SER A 75 -34.52 29.81 15.54
CA SER A 75 -34.51 30.82 16.59
C SER A 75 -35.37 30.47 17.81
N SER A 76 -36.29 29.51 17.70
CA SER A 76 -37.11 29.05 18.82
C SER A 76 -36.46 27.91 19.62
N CYS A 77 -35.41 27.27 19.09
CA CYS A 77 -34.67 26.24 19.82
C CYS A 77 -33.91 26.85 21.00
N THR A 78 -34.24 26.40 22.22
CA THR A 78 -33.62 26.89 23.45
C THR A 78 -32.45 26.03 23.94
N ALA A 79 -31.94 25.11 23.11
CA ALA A 79 -30.76 24.32 23.46
C ALA A 79 -29.59 25.25 23.79
N ALA A 80 -29.06 25.12 25.01
CA ALA A 80 -28.06 26.03 25.57
C ALA A 80 -26.71 25.90 24.86
N ASP A 81 -26.35 24.68 24.47
CA ASP A 81 -25.09 24.34 23.82
C ASP A 81 -25.25 23.17 22.84
N ALA A 82 -24.21 22.97 22.03
CA ALA A 82 -24.19 22.00 20.95
C ALA A 82 -24.06 20.54 21.45
N ASP A 83 -23.36 20.32 22.56
CA ASP A 83 -23.15 19.00 23.14
C ASP A 83 -24.49 18.43 23.66
N SER A 84 -25.24 19.23 24.42
CA SER A 84 -26.56 18.85 24.93
C SER A 84 -27.53 18.50 23.80
N LEU A 85 -27.51 19.27 22.71
CA LEU A 85 -28.37 19.02 21.55
C LEU A 85 -28.06 17.66 20.90
N ILE A 86 -26.79 17.37 20.61
CA ILE A 86 -26.45 16.12 19.94
C ILE A 86 -26.64 14.91 20.86
N ILE A 87 -26.36 15.04 22.16
CA ILE A 87 -26.59 13.99 23.16
C ILE A 87 -28.08 13.60 23.18
N ASP A 88 -28.98 14.59 23.24
CA ASP A 88 -30.41 14.35 23.20
C ASP A 88 -30.87 13.77 21.87
N LEU A 89 -30.34 14.27 20.75
CA LEU A 89 -30.70 13.82 19.39
C LEU A 89 -30.37 12.34 19.18
N VAL A 90 -29.17 11.91 19.59
CA VAL A 90 -28.72 10.52 19.42
C VAL A 90 -29.15 9.61 20.57
N GLY A 91 -29.81 10.17 21.59
CA GLY A 91 -30.32 9.43 22.75
C GLY A 91 -29.24 8.89 23.69
N ALA A 92 -28.08 9.56 23.75
CA ALA A 92 -26.98 9.19 24.63
C ALA A 92 -27.23 9.66 26.08
N ALA A 93 -26.63 8.97 27.06
CA ALA A 93 -26.67 9.37 28.47
C ALA A 93 -25.50 10.28 28.88
N SER A 94 -24.42 10.31 28.09
CA SER A 94 -23.27 11.17 28.32
C SER A 94 -22.62 11.61 27.01
N ARG A 95 -21.64 12.52 27.12
CA ARG A 95 -20.85 12.96 25.98
C ARG A 95 -20.03 11.81 25.39
N GLU A 96 -19.42 10.98 26.22
CA GLU A 96 -18.60 9.85 25.78
C GLU A 96 -19.44 8.83 25.01
N GLU A 97 -20.68 8.57 25.46
CA GLU A 97 -21.62 7.71 24.72
C GLU A 97 -22.04 8.35 23.39
N ALA A 98 -22.27 9.67 23.36
CA ALA A 98 -22.59 10.38 22.13
C ALA A 98 -21.41 10.40 21.14
N GLU A 99 -20.18 10.56 21.63
CA GLU A 99 -18.96 10.45 20.82
C GLU A 99 -18.86 9.07 20.17
N ALA A 100 -19.07 7.98 20.93
CA ALA A 100 -19.08 6.62 20.40
C ALA A 100 -20.19 6.38 19.37
N ILE A 101 -21.40 6.91 19.60
CA ILE A 101 -22.50 6.81 18.62
C ILE A 101 -22.14 7.57 17.33
N VAL A 102 -21.58 8.76 17.43
CA VAL A 102 -21.18 9.54 16.23
C VAL A 102 -20.04 8.87 15.49
N THR A 103 -19.07 8.26 16.17
CA THR A 103 -18.05 7.43 15.51
C THR A 103 -18.69 6.31 14.70
N GLY A 104 -19.66 5.57 15.27
CA GLY A 104 -20.42 4.57 14.53
C GLY A 104 -21.19 5.13 13.33
N LEU A 105 -21.77 6.33 13.46
CA LEU A 105 -22.43 7.02 12.34
C LEU A 105 -21.44 7.40 11.22
N CYS A 106 -20.21 7.76 11.57
CA CYS A 106 -19.15 8.05 10.61
C CYS A 106 -18.66 6.77 9.90
N GLU A 107 -18.47 5.68 10.63
CA GLU A 107 -18.17 4.35 10.06
C GLU A 107 -19.25 3.92 9.06
N ASP A 108 -20.52 4.01 9.47
CA ASP A 108 -21.65 3.73 8.59
C ASP A 108 -21.65 4.64 7.36
N ALA A 109 -21.28 5.92 7.51
CA ALA A 109 -21.21 6.86 6.39
C ALA A 109 -20.14 6.48 5.36
N TYR A 110 -18.97 6.00 5.79
CA TYR A 110 -17.97 5.43 4.89
C TYR A 110 -18.45 4.14 4.25
N ALA A 111 -19.04 3.23 5.02
CA ALA A 111 -19.53 1.94 4.52
C ALA A 111 -20.68 2.08 3.50
N ASN A 112 -21.51 3.13 3.62
CA ASN A 112 -22.60 3.44 2.70
C ASN A 112 -22.16 4.26 1.47
N SER A 113 -20.86 4.57 1.36
CA SER A 113 -20.31 5.38 0.28
C SER A 113 -20.28 4.64 -1.06
N ASN A 114 -20.50 5.39 -2.16
CA ASN A 114 -20.16 4.93 -3.52
C ASN A 114 -18.79 5.44 -3.99
N GLU A 115 -18.09 6.22 -3.16
CA GLU A 115 -16.77 6.79 -3.43
C GLU A 115 -15.65 5.80 -3.02
N THR A 116 -15.79 4.53 -3.41
CA THR A 116 -14.86 3.46 -3.08
C THR A 116 -14.28 2.82 -4.34
N PHE A 117 -13.07 2.30 -4.24
CA PHE A 117 -12.40 1.58 -5.32
C PHE A 117 -11.66 0.36 -4.75
N ALA A 118 -11.96 -0.82 -5.30
CA ALA A 118 -11.37 -2.07 -4.82
C ALA A 118 -9.88 -2.17 -5.21
N PHE A 119 -9.04 -2.57 -4.26
CA PHE A 119 -7.60 -2.69 -4.51
C PHE A 119 -7.26 -3.69 -5.63
N SER A 120 -7.97 -4.82 -5.70
CA SER A 120 -7.79 -5.84 -6.75
C SER A 120 -8.11 -5.33 -8.17
N GLU A 121 -8.84 -4.22 -8.29
CA GLU A 121 -9.10 -3.57 -9.58
C GLU A 121 -7.92 -2.71 -10.05
N ILE A 122 -6.87 -2.52 -9.23
CA ILE A 122 -5.72 -1.69 -9.59
C ILE A 122 -4.92 -2.36 -10.72
N THR A 123 -4.52 -3.62 -10.56
CA THR A 123 -3.73 -4.35 -11.58
C THR A 123 -4.63 -5.08 -12.57
N ARG A 124 -5.76 -5.63 -12.10
CA ARG A 124 -6.61 -6.60 -12.82
C ARG A 124 -5.86 -7.83 -13.32
N LYS A 125 -4.80 -8.24 -12.59
CA LYS A 125 -3.97 -9.41 -12.95
C LYS A 125 -4.15 -10.59 -12.00
N GLY A 126 -5.10 -10.48 -11.06
CA GLY A 126 -5.42 -11.53 -10.09
C GLY A 126 -4.64 -11.39 -8.79
N ASN A 127 -5.12 -12.06 -7.75
CA ASN A 127 -4.54 -11.97 -6.41
C ASN A 127 -3.11 -12.52 -6.38
N GLU A 128 -2.80 -13.52 -7.20
CA GLU A 128 -1.47 -14.10 -7.33
C GLU A 128 -0.48 -13.06 -7.85
N PHE A 129 -0.86 -12.30 -8.90
CA PHE A 129 0.00 -11.24 -9.41
C PHE A 129 0.25 -10.15 -8.36
N ASP A 130 -0.80 -9.74 -7.64
CA ASP A 130 -0.69 -8.70 -6.62
C ASP A 130 0.19 -9.15 -5.45
N ASN A 131 -0.01 -10.37 -4.94
CA ASN A 131 0.83 -10.95 -3.90
C ASN A 131 2.29 -11.06 -4.35
N GLU A 132 2.54 -11.63 -5.53
CA GLU A 132 3.89 -11.76 -6.07
C GLU A 132 4.54 -10.38 -6.27
N TYR A 133 3.81 -9.36 -6.72
CA TYR A 133 4.35 -8.00 -6.85
C TYR A 133 4.83 -7.47 -5.50
N TYR A 134 4.04 -7.62 -4.44
CA TYR A 134 4.38 -7.17 -3.09
C TYR A 134 5.46 -8.01 -2.40
N SER A 135 5.66 -9.25 -2.85
CA SER A 135 6.81 -10.09 -2.48
C SER A 135 8.10 -9.73 -3.22
N GLY A 136 8.05 -8.80 -4.20
CA GLY A 136 9.20 -8.41 -5.03
C GLY A 136 9.32 -9.20 -6.35
N GLY A 137 8.31 -10.00 -6.67
CA GLY A 137 8.16 -10.80 -7.87
C GLY A 137 7.42 -10.12 -9.02
N THR A 138 7.08 -10.91 -10.05
CA THR A 138 6.48 -10.47 -11.33
C THR A 138 7.41 -9.68 -12.27
N TYR A 139 6.98 -9.55 -13.53
CA TYR A 139 7.70 -8.78 -14.54
C TYR A 139 7.73 -7.27 -14.23
N TRP A 140 6.84 -6.75 -13.37
CA TRP A 140 6.92 -5.37 -12.86
C TRP A 140 8.14 -5.14 -11.96
N ASN A 141 8.65 -6.18 -11.30
CA ASN A 141 9.89 -6.09 -10.54
C ASN A 141 11.11 -6.59 -11.32
N TYR A 142 10.93 -7.47 -12.29
CA TYR A 142 12.03 -8.24 -12.87
C TYR A 142 12.58 -7.72 -14.18
N GLU A 143 11.71 -7.23 -15.05
CA GLU A 143 12.13 -6.81 -16.38
C GLU A 143 12.89 -5.47 -16.28
N ILE A 144 13.69 -5.17 -17.29
CA ILE A 144 14.34 -3.87 -17.45
C ILE A 144 14.05 -3.46 -18.88
N GLN A 145 13.80 -2.17 -19.10
CA GLN A 145 13.62 -1.66 -20.45
C GLN A 145 14.86 -2.02 -21.27
N THR A 146 14.69 -2.40 -22.54
CA THR A 146 15.84 -2.71 -23.40
C THR A 146 16.15 -1.57 -24.35
N ASP A 147 17.37 -1.55 -24.90
CA ASP A 147 17.76 -0.55 -25.92
C ASP A 147 16.89 -0.64 -27.19
N SER A 148 16.28 -1.80 -27.42
CA SER A 148 15.30 -2.02 -28.50
C SER A 148 13.89 -1.50 -28.21
N GLY A 149 13.65 -0.93 -27.01
CA GLY A 149 12.35 -0.36 -26.62
C GLY A 149 11.33 -1.40 -26.14
N LYS A 150 11.77 -2.53 -25.60
CA LYS A 150 10.89 -3.50 -24.92
C LYS A 150 10.84 -3.22 -23.42
N ASN A 151 9.84 -3.78 -22.73
CA ASN A 151 9.68 -3.74 -21.27
C ASN A 151 9.68 -2.32 -20.68
N ILE A 152 8.99 -1.40 -21.36
CA ILE A 152 8.92 0.00 -20.96
C ILE A 152 7.93 0.09 -19.81
N LEU A 153 8.43 0.26 -18.59
CA LEU A 153 7.60 0.27 -17.37
C LEU A 153 6.41 1.24 -17.43
N LYS A 154 6.60 2.43 -18.02
CA LYS A 154 5.53 3.43 -18.20
C LYS A 154 4.39 2.93 -19.10
N ASN A 155 4.66 1.98 -19.99
CA ASN A 155 3.68 1.34 -20.86
C ASN A 155 3.05 0.13 -20.16
N ASP A 156 3.90 -0.78 -19.66
CA ASP A 156 3.50 -2.07 -19.07
C ASP A 156 2.69 -1.86 -17.78
N ALA A 157 3.04 -0.84 -16.99
CA ALA A 157 2.31 -0.41 -15.79
C ALA A 157 1.44 0.84 -16.02
N SER A 158 1.06 1.17 -17.27
CA SER A 158 0.28 2.37 -17.59
C SER A 158 -1.05 2.49 -16.83
N ARG A 159 -1.61 1.36 -16.37
CA ARG A 159 -2.81 1.32 -15.54
C ARG A 159 -2.61 2.03 -14.20
N VAL A 160 -1.44 1.89 -13.58
CA VAL A 160 -1.09 2.54 -12.31
C VAL A 160 -1.27 4.05 -12.42
N ARG A 161 -0.73 4.68 -13.48
CA ARG A 161 -0.92 6.12 -13.71
C ARG A 161 -2.38 6.52 -13.86
N ARG A 162 -3.22 5.69 -14.49
CA ARG A 162 -4.65 5.97 -14.64
C ARG A 162 -5.37 5.91 -13.30
N ILE A 163 -5.10 4.87 -12.51
CA ILE A 163 -5.68 4.74 -11.17
C ILE A 163 -5.32 5.94 -10.32
N TYR A 164 -4.07 6.40 -10.35
CA TYR A 164 -3.68 7.62 -9.64
C TYR A 164 -4.52 8.84 -10.06
N ASN A 165 -4.56 9.14 -11.36
CA ASN A 165 -5.21 10.36 -11.85
C ASN A 165 -6.75 10.37 -11.66
N TYR A 166 -7.39 9.21 -11.68
CA TYR A 166 -8.86 9.11 -11.76
C TYR A 166 -9.52 8.48 -10.54
N GLU A 167 -8.84 7.59 -9.81
CA GLU A 167 -9.44 6.82 -8.72
C GLU A 167 -8.78 7.16 -7.38
N ALA A 168 -7.47 6.93 -7.23
CA ALA A 168 -6.78 7.03 -5.94
C ALA A 168 -6.72 8.45 -5.35
N GLN A 169 -6.94 9.49 -6.15
CA GLN A 169 -7.05 10.88 -5.69
C GLN A 169 -8.48 11.32 -5.34
N HIS A 170 -9.48 10.47 -5.58
CA HIS A 170 -10.91 10.83 -5.49
C HIS A 170 -11.79 9.76 -4.83
N LYS A 171 -11.22 8.62 -4.44
CA LYS A 171 -11.96 7.49 -3.86
C LYS A 171 -11.18 6.84 -2.73
N MET A 172 -11.92 6.22 -1.83
CA MET A 172 -11.40 5.39 -0.75
C MET A 172 -10.96 4.03 -1.30
N ILE A 173 -9.70 3.67 -1.05
CA ILE A 173 -9.13 2.36 -1.33
C ILE A 173 -8.77 1.76 0.01
N ASP A 174 -9.44 0.67 0.37
CA ASP A 174 -9.16 -0.08 1.60
C ASP A 174 -7.83 -0.82 1.50
N LEU A 175 -7.23 -1.11 2.67
CA LEU A 175 -6.07 -1.99 2.73
C LEU A 175 -6.49 -3.40 2.24
N PRO A 176 -5.77 -3.98 1.27
CA PRO A 176 -6.12 -5.29 0.74
C PRO A 176 -5.71 -6.41 1.69
N THR A 177 -6.68 -6.96 2.43
CA THR A 177 -6.46 -8.10 3.35
C THR A 177 -6.19 -9.44 2.65
N TYR A 178 -6.24 -9.49 1.31
CA TYR A 178 -5.83 -10.68 0.56
C TYR A 178 -4.32 -10.69 0.26
N LEU A 179 -3.59 -9.62 0.60
CA LEU A 179 -2.14 -9.58 0.46
C LEU A 179 -1.49 -10.23 1.67
N GLU A 180 -0.74 -11.30 1.44
CA GLU A 180 -0.10 -12.08 2.48
C GLU A 180 0.96 -11.29 3.26
N SER A 181 1.58 -10.27 2.67
CA SER A 181 2.53 -9.40 3.37
C SER A 181 1.86 -8.38 4.31
N PHE A 182 0.55 -8.17 4.17
CA PHE A 182 -0.26 -7.24 4.98
C PHE A 182 -1.23 -7.96 5.91
N ASP A 183 -1.62 -9.18 5.58
CA ASP A 183 -2.53 -9.96 6.41
C ASP A 183 -2.21 -11.47 6.35
N PRO A 184 -1.02 -11.89 6.82
CA PRO A 184 -0.59 -13.29 6.73
C PRO A 184 -1.46 -14.25 7.56
N GLU A 185 -2.14 -13.74 8.60
CA GLU A 185 -2.89 -14.55 9.57
C GLU A 185 -4.32 -14.03 9.88
N GLY A 186 -4.81 -13.02 9.17
CA GLY A 186 -6.10 -12.39 9.48
C GLY A 186 -6.04 -11.36 10.63
N ASN A 187 -4.85 -10.82 10.92
CA ASN A 187 -4.58 -9.98 12.09
C ASN A 187 -4.40 -8.48 11.77
N ASP A 188 -4.52 -8.05 10.50
CA ASP A 188 -4.18 -6.67 10.07
C ASP A 188 -2.74 -6.28 10.49
N CYS A 189 -2.33 -5.02 10.33
CA CYS A 189 -1.03 -4.57 10.82
C CYS A 189 -1.09 -4.12 12.29
N ASP A 190 -0.48 -4.88 13.20
CA ASP A 190 -0.42 -4.65 14.64
C ASP A 190 0.26 -3.31 15.00
N HIS A 191 1.24 -2.89 14.19
CA HIS A 191 2.01 -1.68 14.45
C HIS A 191 1.34 -0.41 13.92
N ASN A 192 0.19 -0.49 13.24
CA ASN A 192 -0.40 0.59 12.44
C ASN A 192 0.59 1.28 11.50
N ALA A 193 1.54 0.51 10.96
CA ALA A 193 2.54 1.02 10.05
C ALA A 193 2.86 -0.04 9.01
N ALA A 194 3.10 0.41 7.79
CA ALA A 194 3.55 -0.41 6.70
C ALA A 194 4.58 0.35 5.89
N PHE A 195 5.52 -0.37 5.28
CA PHE A 195 6.50 0.24 4.41
C PHE A 195 6.97 -0.74 3.33
N CYS A 196 7.52 -0.15 2.29
CA CYS A 196 8.21 -0.84 1.22
C CYS A 196 9.72 -0.59 1.34
N CYS A 197 10.53 -1.56 0.93
CA CYS A 197 11.95 -1.36 0.69
C CYS A 197 12.36 -1.95 -0.65
N TRP A 198 13.10 -1.16 -1.42
CA TRP A 198 13.60 -1.50 -2.75
C TRP A 198 15.10 -1.56 -2.78
N VAL A 199 15.61 -2.48 -3.60
CA VAL A 199 17.05 -2.75 -3.77
C VAL A 199 17.52 -2.51 -5.19
N GLN A 200 16.61 -2.29 -6.14
CA GLN A 200 16.97 -2.04 -7.53
C GLN A 200 16.21 -0.87 -8.13
N ASP A 201 16.85 -0.22 -9.09
CA ASP A 201 16.32 0.79 -9.98
C ASP A 201 16.36 0.27 -11.43
N ARG A 202 15.20 0.27 -12.10
CA ARG A 202 15.04 -0.20 -13.49
C ARG A 202 14.70 0.91 -14.48
N GLN A 203 14.74 2.19 -14.09
CA GLN A 203 14.28 3.28 -14.94
C GLN A 203 15.28 4.43 -15.09
N ALA A 204 15.81 4.60 -16.31
CA ALA A 204 16.72 5.70 -16.61
C ALA A 204 15.99 7.04 -16.80
N GLY A 205 16.69 8.14 -16.49
CA GLY A 205 16.28 9.50 -16.89
C GLY A 205 15.15 10.11 -16.08
N ASP A 206 14.88 9.59 -14.89
CA ASP A 206 13.86 10.08 -13.97
C ASP A 206 14.44 10.85 -12.75
N ASN A 207 15.76 11.07 -12.74
CA ASN A 207 16.54 11.68 -11.66
C ASN A 207 16.45 10.94 -10.32
N ASN A 208 16.22 9.64 -10.34
CA ASN A 208 16.21 8.76 -9.18
C ASN A 208 17.15 7.58 -9.45
N GLY A 209 17.80 7.06 -8.40
CA GLY A 209 18.69 5.90 -8.53
C GLY A 209 19.87 6.11 -9.47
N ASN A 210 20.47 5.02 -9.95
CA ASN A 210 21.62 5.04 -10.84
C ASN A 210 21.42 4.24 -12.15
N CYS A 211 20.19 3.83 -12.49
CA CYS A 211 19.89 3.30 -13.82
C CYS A 211 20.09 4.36 -14.90
N ASN A 212 20.75 3.97 -16.00
CA ASN A 212 21.02 4.87 -17.12
C ASN A 212 20.90 4.17 -18.49
N THR A 213 20.86 4.98 -19.55
CA THR A 213 20.93 4.51 -20.94
C THR A 213 22.37 4.47 -21.44
N PRO A 214 22.78 3.49 -22.27
CA PRO A 214 21.95 2.41 -22.85
C PRO A 214 21.55 1.36 -21.80
N TYR A 215 20.27 0.98 -21.77
CA TYR A 215 19.69 0.16 -20.71
C TYR A 215 20.37 -1.21 -20.60
N ASP A 216 20.68 -1.84 -21.73
CA ASP A 216 21.24 -3.20 -21.78
C ASP A 216 22.66 -3.27 -21.19
N SER A 217 23.28 -2.12 -20.87
CA SER A 217 24.63 -2.03 -20.29
C SER A 217 24.73 -1.14 -19.05
N GLN A 218 23.82 -0.19 -18.86
CA GLN A 218 23.88 0.80 -17.79
C GLN A 218 22.66 0.78 -16.85
N CYS A 219 21.71 -0.14 -17.04
CA CYS A 219 20.55 -0.30 -16.16
C CYS A 219 20.44 -1.69 -15.50
N ILE A 220 21.28 -2.65 -15.89
CA ILE A 220 21.32 -3.97 -15.26
C ILE A 220 21.94 -3.84 -13.87
N ASP A 221 21.22 -4.34 -12.86
CA ASP A 221 21.64 -4.38 -11.45
C ASP A 221 22.10 -3.01 -10.95
N LYS A 222 21.15 -2.06 -11.02
CA LYS A 222 21.34 -0.68 -10.64
C LYS A 222 20.59 -0.37 -9.37
N ASP A 223 21.16 0.50 -8.56
CA ASP A 223 20.72 0.77 -7.22
C ASP A 223 19.72 1.93 -7.19
N PRO A 224 18.73 1.89 -6.29
CA PRO A 224 17.86 3.03 -6.03
C PRO A 224 18.62 4.14 -5.29
N GLY A 225 17.94 5.28 -5.09
CA GLY A 225 18.48 6.36 -4.26
C GLY A 225 18.51 5.96 -2.80
N ASP A 226 19.69 6.03 -2.18
CA ASP A 226 19.89 5.56 -0.80
C ASP A 226 19.13 6.40 0.24
N ASN A 227 18.45 5.74 1.17
CA ASN A 227 17.84 6.42 2.31
C ASN A 227 17.81 5.58 3.60
N ALA A 228 18.22 4.31 3.57
CA ALA A 228 18.13 3.39 4.69
C ALA A 228 19.26 2.35 4.60
N ASN A 229 19.43 1.56 5.66
CA ASN A 229 20.29 0.38 5.62
C ASN A 229 19.49 -0.84 6.08
N PHE A 230 19.69 -1.99 5.45
CA PHE A 230 19.21 -3.27 5.97
C PHE A 230 20.10 -3.72 7.11
N CYS A 231 19.49 -4.20 8.18
CA CYS A 231 20.21 -4.76 9.33
C CYS A 231 20.15 -6.28 9.29
N TYR A 232 18.94 -6.81 9.29
CA TYR A 232 18.70 -8.23 9.12
C TYR A 232 17.27 -8.49 8.67
N THR A 233 17.06 -9.69 8.13
CA THR A 233 15.74 -10.22 7.85
C THR A 233 15.57 -11.50 8.64
N ASP A 234 14.52 -11.59 9.47
CA ASP A 234 14.09 -12.86 10.07
C ASP A 234 12.99 -13.45 9.20
N HIS A 235 13.31 -14.54 8.50
CA HIS A 235 12.42 -15.12 7.50
C HIS A 235 11.12 -15.67 8.11
N SER A 236 11.08 -15.93 9.42
CA SER A 236 9.83 -16.33 10.07
C SER A 236 8.78 -15.22 10.09
N ARG A 237 9.20 -13.94 10.03
CA ARG A 237 8.30 -12.77 10.07
C ARG A 237 7.50 -12.57 8.78
N SER A 238 8.02 -13.09 7.66
CA SER A 238 7.45 -12.90 6.34
C SER A 238 7.24 -14.23 5.62
N THR A 239 7.00 -15.33 6.35
CA THR A 239 6.97 -16.69 5.76
C THR A 239 6.10 -16.79 4.51
N PRO A 240 4.86 -16.26 4.49
CA PRO A 240 4.03 -16.29 3.28
C PRO A 240 4.65 -15.50 2.11
N ALA A 241 5.06 -14.26 2.36
CA ALA A 241 5.58 -13.35 1.32
C ALA A 241 7.03 -13.65 0.87
N SER A 242 7.83 -14.30 1.71
CA SER A 242 9.25 -14.61 1.40
C SER A 242 9.44 -16.01 0.83
N HIS A 243 8.38 -16.83 0.81
CA HIS A 243 8.37 -18.22 0.35
C HIS A 243 9.42 -19.14 1.01
N VAL A 244 9.90 -18.76 2.19
CA VAL A 244 10.88 -19.51 2.99
C VAL A 244 10.33 -19.76 4.39
N SER A 245 10.45 -20.99 4.87
CA SER A 245 9.84 -21.41 6.15
C SER A 245 10.57 -20.95 7.40
N GLY A 246 11.72 -20.29 7.26
CA GLY A 246 12.52 -19.77 8.37
C GLY A 246 13.98 -19.53 8.02
N GLY A 247 14.77 -19.19 9.03
CA GLY A 247 16.14 -18.73 8.88
C GLY A 247 16.25 -17.21 8.97
N PHE A 248 17.43 -16.67 8.69
CA PHE A 248 17.64 -15.23 8.69
C PHE A 248 18.78 -14.85 7.76
N SER A 249 18.73 -13.61 7.27
CA SER A 249 19.79 -12.96 6.49
C SER A 249 20.35 -11.79 7.29
N LEU A 250 21.67 -11.63 7.30
CA LEU A 250 22.36 -10.56 8.03
C LEU A 250 23.03 -9.61 7.04
N PHE A 251 22.81 -8.31 7.24
CA PHE A 251 23.36 -7.23 6.42
C PHE A 251 24.18 -6.30 7.32
N SER A 252 25.17 -6.86 8.00
CA SER A 252 26.05 -6.09 8.89
C SER A 252 27.45 -6.65 8.93
N ASP A 253 28.42 -5.76 9.15
CA ASP A 253 29.76 -6.16 9.55
C ASP A 253 29.84 -6.17 11.08
N VAL A 254 29.40 -7.27 11.68
CA VAL A 254 29.49 -7.45 13.14
C VAL A 254 30.94 -7.56 13.64
N THR A 255 31.95 -7.58 12.77
CA THR A 255 33.35 -7.54 13.20
C THR A 255 33.91 -6.13 13.24
N ASN A 256 33.23 -5.18 12.61
CA ASN A 256 33.61 -3.80 12.55
C ASN A 256 32.38 -2.90 12.72
N ASP A 257 32.15 -2.44 13.96
CA ASP A 257 31.02 -1.58 14.31
C ASP A 257 30.96 -0.27 13.50
N SER A 258 32.06 0.07 12.80
CA SER A 258 32.15 1.23 11.94
C SER A 258 31.74 0.97 10.48
N ARG A 259 31.53 -0.27 10.05
CA ARG A 259 31.00 -0.61 8.71
C ARG A 259 29.51 -0.97 8.81
N GLU A 260 28.68 -0.09 8.26
CA GLU A 260 27.25 -0.28 7.99
C GLU A 260 27.01 0.02 6.50
N ASN A 261 25.85 -0.36 5.95
CA ASN A 261 25.53 -0.25 4.52
C ASN A 261 26.43 -1.15 3.65
N ILE A 262 26.45 -2.45 3.95
CA ILE A 262 27.20 -3.45 3.16
C ILE A 262 26.38 -4.04 2.01
N GLU A 263 25.07 -3.86 2.08
CA GLU A 263 24.05 -4.28 1.12
C GLU A 263 24.00 -3.36 -0.12
N GLY A 264 24.61 -2.18 -0.05
CA GLY A 264 24.53 -1.15 -1.07
C GLY A 264 23.32 -0.22 -0.88
N PRO A 265 23.12 0.74 -1.78
CA PRO A 265 22.03 1.70 -1.66
C PRO A 265 20.67 1.01 -1.63
N ILE A 266 19.86 1.34 -0.62
CA ILE A 266 18.47 0.87 -0.54
C ILE A 266 17.53 2.03 -0.28
N HIS A 267 16.29 1.87 -0.71
CA HIS A 267 15.26 2.88 -0.48
C HIS A 267 14.08 2.29 0.26
N CYS A 268 13.71 2.84 1.40
CA CYS A 268 12.53 2.46 2.17
C CYS A 268 11.56 3.63 2.31
N HIS A 269 10.28 3.38 2.07
CA HIS A 269 9.21 4.39 2.19
C HIS A 269 7.92 3.74 2.68
N GLY A 270 7.23 4.37 3.61
CA GLY A 270 6.00 3.84 4.17
C GLY A 270 4.95 4.86 4.58
N PHE A 271 4.05 4.42 5.43
CA PHE A 271 2.96 5.20 6.00
C PHE A 271 2.52 4.57 7.33
N ALA A 272 1.89 5.37 8.18
CA ALA A 272 1.29 4.92 9.43
C ALA A 272 -0.11 5.51 9.60
N TRP A 273 -0.91 4.93 10.50
CA TRP A 273 -2.29 5.36 10.72
C TRP A 273 -2.72 5.35 12.19
N ALA A 274 -3.75 6.14 12.48
CA ALA A 274 -4.38 6.21 13.79
C ALA A 274 -5.20 4.95 14.11
N ASP A 275 -5.43 4.67 15.40
CA ASP A 275 -6.31 3.58 15.84
C ASP A 275 -7.79 3.85 15.54
N ASP A 276 -8.19 5.12 15.53
CA ASP A 276 -9.53 5.50 15.14
C ASP A 276 -9.78 5.15 13.67
N VAL A 277 -10.70 4.21 13.44
CA VAL A 277 -11.07 3.72 12.10
C VAL A 277 -11.70 4.79 11.22
N THR A 278 -12.15 5.90 11.80
CA THR A 278 -12.71 7.06 11.08
C THR A 278 -11.67 8.13 10.77
N ASP A 279 -10.46 8.00 11.29
CA ASP A 279 -9.34 8.89 11.02
C ASP A 279 -8.87 8.74 9.57
N VAL A 280 -8.59 9.86 8.91
CA VAL A 280 -8.16 9.94 7.50
C VAL A 280 -6.98 9.03 7.20
N SER A 281 -6.00 8.96 8.11
CA SER A 281 -4.82 8.11 7.90
C SER A 281 -5.19 6.62 7.87
N ASN A 282 -6.21 6.22 8.62
CA ASN A 282 -6.70 4.85 8.70
C ASN A 282 -7.65 4.52 7.54
N VAL A 283 -8.60 5.43 7.24
CA VAL A 283 -9.57 5.31 6.14
C VAL A 283 -8.88 5.16 4.78
N TYR A 284 -7.83 5.94 4.50
CA TYR A 284 -7.17 5.95 3.20
C TYR A 284 -5.84 5.17 3.18
N ARG A 285 -5.64 4.22 4.12
CA ARG A 285 -4.39 3.47 4.21
C ARG A 285 -4.08 2.63 2.96
N GLY A 286 -5.11 2.13 2.25
CA GLY A 286 -4.92 1.47 0.95
C GLY A 286 -4.55 2.43 -0.18
N ASN A 287 -5.02 3.69 -0.16
CA ASN A 287 -4.55 4.73 -1.08
C ASN A 287 -3.05 4.99 -0.89
N ASN A 288 -2.61 5.06 0.36
CA ASN A 288 -1.19 5.21 0.70
C ASN A 288 -0.35 4.04 0.19
N LEU A 289 -0.82 2.80 0.40
CA LEU A 289 -0.15 1.62 -0.14
C LEU A 289 0.01 1.73 -1.66
N PHE A 290 -1.07 1.98 -2.38
CA PHE A 290 -1.03 2.15 -3.84
C PHE A 290 -0.08 3.27 -4.28
N PHE A 291 -0.13 4.43 -3.60
CA PHE A 291 0.69 5.58 -3.97
C PHE A 291 2.17 5.29 -3.75
N VAL A 292 2.55 4.79 -2.58
CA VAL A 292 3.94 4.50 -2.21
C VAL A 292 4.50 3.38 -3.07
N SER A 293 3.81 2.23 -3.17
CA SER A 293 4.37 1.06 -3.84
C SER A 293 4.37 1.21 -5.36
N MET A 294 3.18 1.40 -5.93
CA MET A 294 2.95 1.28 -7.35
C MET A 294 3.19 2.60 -8.06
N TYR A 295 2.63 3.70 -7.57
CA TYR A 295 2.66 4.96 -8.31
C TYR A 295 3.99 5.70 -8.19
N ASP A 296 4.42 6.10 -6.99
CA ASP A 296 5.64 6.90 -6.78
C ASP A 296 6.88 6.06 -7.05
N HIS A 297 7.11 4.99 -6.28
CA HIS A 297 8.40 4.30 -6.32
C HIS A 297 8.54 3.39 -7.53
N MET A 298 7.60 2.50 -7.82
CA MET A 298 7.71 1.67 -9.03
C MET A 298 7.48 2.50 -10.30
N HIS A 299 6.27 3.04 -10.50
CA HIS A 299 5.92 3.65 -11.78
C HIS A 299 6.63 4.99 -12.02
N GLN A 300 6.78 5.91 -11.04
CA GLN A 300 7.48 7.18 -11.28
C GLN A 300 8.99 7.03 -11.26
N ARG A 301 9.57 6.29 -10.31
CA ARG A 301 11.01 6.25 -10.02
C ARG A 301 11.74 4.95 -10.41
N GLY A 302 11.02 3.93 -10.87
CA GLY A 302 11.63 2.67 -11.27
C GLY A 302 12.16 1.80 -10.13
N TYR A 303 11.81 2.05 -8.88
CA TYR A 303 12.30 1.27 -7.75
C TYR A 303 11.54 -0.04 -7.61
N VAL A 304 12.28 -1.14 -7.53
CA VAL A 304 11.78 -2.51 -7.62
C VAL A 304 12.59 -3.47 -6.76
N ARG A 305 12.07 -4.71 -6.66
CA ARG A 305 12.63 -5.87 -5.94
C ARG A 305 12.67 -5.71 -4.43
N ASN A 306 12.54 -6.84 -3.75
CA ASN A 306 12.62 -6.96 -2.30
C ASN A 306 14.05 -7.20 -1.82
N ALA A 307 14.27 -6.92 -0.53
CA ALA A 307 15.42 -7.47 0.18
C ALA A 307 15.36 -9.01 0.19
N PRO A 308 16.49 -9.72 0.07
CA PRO A 308 16.51 -11.17 0.16
C PRO A 308 15.79 -11.69 1.42
N GLY A 309 14.76 -12.51 1.18
CA GLY A 309 13.95 -13.17 2.20
C GLY A 309 13.04 -12.26 3.03
N SER A 310 12.78 -11.03 2.56
CA SER A 310 11.73 -10.11 3.06
C SER A 310 10.68 -9.90 1.97
N ALA A 311 9.47 -9.46 2.32
CA ALA A 311 8.57 -8.85 1.34
C ALA A 311 9.18 -7.54 0.79
N MET A 312 8.75 -7.12 -0.41
CA MET A 312 9.07 -5.79 -0.95
C MET A 312 8.26 -4.72 -0.22
N CYS A 313 6.98 -4.98 0.05
CA CYS A 313 6.17 -4.17 0.97
C CYS A 313 5.29 -5.04 1.85
N GLY A 314 5.07 -4.59 3.08
CA GLY A 314 4.19 -5.25 4.05
C GLY A 314 3.97 -4.40 5.29
N CYS A 315 3.21 -4.95 6.24
CA CYS A 315 3.15 -4.41 7.59
C CYS A 315 4.57 -4.34 8.20
N ALA A 316 4.83 -3.37 9.06
CA ALA A 316 6.17 -3.14 9.61
C ALA A 316 6.72 -4.35 10.40
N GLU A 317 5.85 -5.14 11.03
CA GLU A 317 6.17 -6.39 11.71
C GLU A 317 6.59 -7.52 10.74
N ASN A 318 6.19 -7.44 9.47
CA ASN A 318 6.49 -8.44 8.43
C ASN A 318 7.67 -8.04 7.54
N MET A 319 8.24 -6.85 7.74
CA MET A 319 9.35 -6.33 6.93
C MET A 319 10.72 -6.62 7.55
N ALA A 320 11.77 -6.54 6.72
CA ALA A 320 13.16 -6.52 7.19
C ALA A 320 13.40 -5.39 8.21
N VAL A 321 14.32 -5.62 9.14
CA VAL A 321 14.77 -4.58 10.07
C VAL A 321 15.70 -3.63 9.35
N VAL A 322 15.35 -2.35 9.37
CA VAL A 322 16.05 -1.28 8.67
C VAL A 322 16.32 -0.11 9.60
N THR A 323 17.25 0.75 9.21
CA THR A 323 17.58 1.94 10.00
C THR A 323 16.49 3.01 9.96
N ARG A 324 15.82 3.21 8.82
CA ARG A 324 14.75 4.20 8.66
C ARG A 324 13.88 3.92 7.43
N ALA A 325 12.75 4.61 7.34
CA ALA A 325 11.96 4.71 6.13
C ALA A 325 11.43 6.14 5.99
N ASP A 326 11.39 6.65 4.75
CA ASP A 326 10.64 7.84 4.40
C ASP A 326 9.13 7.61 4.56
N CYS A 327 8.31 8.65 4.49
CA CYS A 327 6.90 8.52 4.86
C CYS A 327 5.96 9.43 4.06
N THR A 328 4.81 8.86 3.65
CA THR A 328 3.67 9.60 3.08
C THR A 328 2.49 9.64 4.06
N GLU A 329 1.91 10.82 4.24
CA GLU A 329 0.65 11.02 4.95
C GLU A 329 -0.42 11.57 3.99
N ILE A 330 -1.68 11.25 4.27
CA ILE A 330 -2.82 11.69 3.47
C ILE A 330 -3.51 12.87 4.14
N SER A 331 -3.86 13.85 3.32
CA SER A 331 -4.89 14.84 3.64
C SER A 331 -6.02 14.72 2.62
N ALA A 332 -7.27 14.67 3.06
CA ALA A 332 -8.43 14.57 2.18
C ALA A 332 -9.49 15.62 2.53
N ALA A 333 -10.20 16.14 1.53
CA ALA A 333 -11.37 16.98 1.71
C ALA A 333 -12.64 16.17 1.45
N GLU A 334 -13.30 15.76 2.53
CA GLU A 334 -14.43 14.84 2.48
C GLU A 334 -15.74 15.58 2.66
N THR A 335 -16.78 15.20 1.93
CA THR A 335 -18.13 15.76 2.09
C THR A 335 -19.11 14.69 2.53
N PHE A 336 -19.63 14.86 3.74
CA PHE A 336 -20.62 13.98 4.32
C PHE A 336 -22.00 14.60 4.27
N LYS A 337 -23.01 13.73 4.05
CA LYS A 337 -24.42 14.06 4.21
C LYS A 337 -24.98 13.17 5.31
N PHE A 338 -25.65 13.80 6.28
CA PHE A 338 -26.40 13.12 7.33
C PHE A 338 -27.87 13.50 7.25
N ASP A 339 -28.74 12.51 7.32
CA ASP A 339 -30.18 12.64 7.33
C ASP A 339 -30.73 12.11 8.65
N TYR A 340 -31.63 12.88 9.28
CA TYR A 340 -32.38 12.47 10.46
C TYR A 340 -33.83 12.17 10.08
N ASP A 341 -34.33 11.02 10.52
CA ASP A 341 -35.71 10.59 10.38
C ASP A 341 -36.41 10.71 11.74
N SER A 342 -37.38 11.62 11.82
CA SER A 342 -38.16 11.91 13.03
C SER A 342 -39.14 10.80 13.42
N ALA A 343 -39.58 9.98 12.46
CA ALA A 343 -40.50 8.88 12.72
C ALA A 343 -39.79 7.71 13.43
N SER A 344 -38.54 7.45 13.06
CA SER A 344 -37.71 6.40 13.66
C SER A 344 -36.75 6.93 14.74
N ALA A 345 -36.59 8.25 14.83
CA ALA A 345 -35.58 8.92 15.66
C ALA A 345 -34.16 8.41 15.37
N THR A 346 -33.81 8.27 14.09
CA THR A 346 -32.50 7.75 13.66
C THR A 346 -31.75 8.75 12.80
N VAL A 347 -30.42 8.74 12.93
CA VAL A 347 -29.49 9.45 12.05
C VAL A 347 -28.85 8.43 11.11
N SER A 348 -28.74 8.77 9.83
CA SER A 348 -28.00 7.98 8.84
C SER A 348 -27.04 8.89 8.07
N GLY A 349 -25.89 8.35 7.70
CA GLY A 349 -24.83 9.09 7.03
C GLY A 349 -24.38 8.43 5.73
N VAL A 350 -23.84 9.26 4.84
CA VAL A 350 -23.14 8.81 3.64
C VAL A 350 -22.01 9.79 3.29
N LEU A 351 -20.82 9.26 2.98
CA LEU A 351 -19.78 10.01 2.30
C LEU A 351 -20.21 10.21 0.85
N THR A 352 -20.42 11.47 0.47
CA THR A 352 -20.94 11.83 -0.86
C THR A 352 -19.86 12.24 -1.84
N GLN A 353 -18.68 12.62 -1.34
CA GLN A 353 -17.59 13.06 -2.19
C GLN A 353 -16.25 13.04 -1.44
N VAL A 354 -15.20 12.57 -2.11
CA VAL A 354 -13.81 12.82 -1.74
C VAL A 354 -13.21 13.80 -2.76
N ARG A 355 -12.67 14.92 -2.28
CA ARG A 355 -11.90 15.89 -3.07
C ARG A 355 -10.51 16.02 -2.50
N ASP A 356 -9.58 16.43 -3.37
CA ASP A 356 -8.26 16.89 -2.96
C ASP A 356 -7.53 15.89 -2.04
N LEU A 357 -7.60 14.59 -2.35
CA LEU A 357 -6.80 13.58 -1.66
C LEU A 357 -5.34 13.78 -2.09
N ASN A 358 -4.56 14.35 -1.18
CA ASN A 358 -3.16 14.67 -1.40
C ASN A 358 -2.28 13.70 -0.63
N PHE A 359 -1.26 13.21 -1.33
CA PHE A 359 -0.18 12.40 -0.80
C PHE A 359 0.99 13.33 -0.46
N ASN A 360 1.18 13.62 0.82
CA ASN A 360 2.19 14.57 1.30
C ASN A 360 3.32 13.82 2.00
N SER A 361 4.54 14.35 1.97
CA SER A 361 5.57 13.88 2.90
C SER A 361 5.14 14.08 4.35
N CYS A 362 5.31 13.07 5.18
CA CYS A 362 4.89 13.12 6.58
C CYS A 362 5.56 14.28 7.34
N GLN A 363 4.78 15.02 8.13
CA GLN A 363 5.34 15.88 9.17
C GLN A 363 5.65 15.03 10.40
N GLY A 364 6.92 14.87 10.75
CA GLY A 364 7.31 14.04 11.90
C GLY A 364 7.42 14.84 13.19
N ALA A 365 7.40 14.16 14.33
CA ALA A 365 7.73 14.77 15.61
C ALA A 365 9.18 15.30 15.61
N ASN A 366 9.46 16.29 16.47
CA ASN A 366 10.81 16.83 16.69
C ASN A 366 11.49 17.36 15.41
N ASN A 367 10.72 17.90 14.45
CA ASN A 367 11.19 18.38 13.15
C ASN A 367 11.87 17.31 12.27
N ARG A 368 11.65 16.02 12.55
CA ARG A 368 12.10 14.91 11.70
C ARG A 368 11.04 14.61 10.64
N ASN A 369 10.85 15.54 9.71
CA ASN A 369 9.92 15.37 8.59
C ASN A 369 10.40 14.30 7.62
N ASN A 370 9.46 13.67 6.90
CA ASN A 370 9.70 12.57 5.97
C ASN A 370 10.42 11.38 6.64
N ASP A 371 10.00 11.03 7.85
CA ASP A 371 10.55 9.92 8.63
C ASP A 371 9.38 9.19 9.30
N LEU A 372 9.24 7.90 8.99
CA LEU A 372 8.10 7.08 9.41
C LEU A 372 8.03 6.90 10.94
N GLU A 373 9.18 6.66 11.59
CA GLU A 373 9.27 6.53 13.05
C GLU A 373 8.87 7.86 13.73
N ALA A 374 9.35 8.99 13.22
CA ALA A 374 9.00 10.30 13.74
C ALA A 374 7.52 10.66 13.49
N TYR A 375 6.96 10.25 12.36
CA TYR A 375 5.53 10.43 12.07
C TYR A 375 4.66 9.62 13.03
N MET A 376 5.01 8.35 13.27
CA MET A 376 4.33 7.52 14.28
C MET A 376 4.43 8.14 15.68
N GLN A 377 5.58 8.70 16.05
CA GLN A 377 5.74 9.47 17.30
C GLN A 377 4.81 10.69 17.36
N ARG A 378 4.56 11.37 16.22
CA ARG A 378 3.57 12.46 16.17
C ARG A 378 2.17 11.94 16.49
N LEU A 379 1.75 10.82 15.89
CA LEU A 379 0.46 10.21 16.15
C LEU A 379 0.29 9.83 17.64
N VAL A 380 1.36 9.31 18.26
CA VAL A 380 1.36 9.03 19.71
C VAL A 380 1.23 10.30 20.54
N ASN A 381 2.00 11.35 20.22
CA ASN A 381 1.92 12.63 20.92
C ASN A 381 0.54 13.29 20.80
N GLU A 382 -0.14 13.06 19.67
CA GLU A 382 -1.52 13.51 19.40
C GLU A 382 -2.58 12.61 20.08
N GLY A 383 -2.19 11.50 20.71
CA GLY A 383 -3.09 10.54 21.36
C GLY A 383 -3.90 9.70 20.37
N ARG A 384 -3.50 9.66 19.09
CA ARG A 384 -4.16 8.92 18.01
C ARG A 384 -3.73 7.45 17.95
N VAL A 385 -2.62 7.13 18.60
CA VAL A 385 -2.00 5.80 18.66
C VAL A 385 -1.35 5.63 20.05
N PRO A 386 -1.41 4.45 20.69
CA PRO A 386 -0.71 4.19 21.95
C PRO A 386 0.81 4.11 21.77
N GLN A 387 1.56 4.44 22.83
CA GLN A 387 3.03 4.37 22.85
C GLN A 387 3.57 2.97 22.50
N GLU A 388 2.84 1.92 22.87
CA GLU A 388 3.21 0.51 22.62
C GLU A 388 3.43 0.23 21.13
N LYS A 389 2.60 0.76 20.23
CA LYS A 389 2.75 0.55 18.78
C LYS A 389 4.00 1.22 18.22
N LEU A 390 4.39 2.37 18.77
CA LEU A 390 5.65 3.02 18.41
C LEU A 390 6.86 2.23 18.93
N ASP A 391 6.77 1.70 20.13
CA ASP A 391 7.85 0.88 20.70
C ASP A 391 8.06 -0.38 19.85
N SER A 392 6.98 -1.06 19.43
CA SER A 392 7.07 -2.19 18.49
C SER A 392 7.60 -1.79 17.11
N LEU A 393 7.19 -0.62 16.58
CA LEU A 393 7.74 -0.12 15.32
C LEU A 393 9.26 0.11 15.39
N ARG A 394 9.79 0.55 16.54
CA ARG A 394 11.23 0.77 16.75
C ARG A 394 12.05 -0.52 16.81
N GLU A 395 11.41 -1.68 16.95
CA GLU A 395 12.07 -2.98 16.79
C GLU A 395 12.35 -3.28 15.30
N THR A 396 11.55 -2.73 14.38
CA THR A 396 11.81 -2.82 12.93
C THR A 396 12.61 -1.61 12.40
N LEU A 397 12.32 -0.40 12.88
CA LEU A 397 13.00 0.84 12.49
C LEU A 397 13.98 1.28 13.56
N VAL A 398 15.22 0.82 13.47
CA VAL A 398 16.20 0.93 14.57
C VAL A 398 16.90 2.29 14.66
N GLY A 399 16.58 3.21 13.75
CA GLY A 399 17.14 4.55 13.65
C GLY A 399 18.42 4.61 12.82
N ALA A 400 18.62 5.73 12.11
CA ALA A 400 19.77 5.98 11.23
C ALA A 400 21.02 6.50 11.95
N THR A 401 21.06 6.43 13.27
CA THR A 401 22.31 6.73 13.99
C THR A 401 23.29 5.60 13.76
N ARG A 402 24.54 5.96 13.42
CA ARG A 402 25.61 4.99 13.17
C ARG A 402 25.75 3.99 14.33
N GLY A 403 25.83 2.71 14.00
CA GLY A 403 25.97 1.60 14.93
C GLY A 403 24.63 1.05 15.44
N ASN A 404 23.50 1.69 15.17
CA ASN A 404 22.20 1.17 15.56
C ASN A 404 21.89 -0.16 14.85
N CYS A 405 22.28 -0.27 13.58
CA CYS A 405 22.01 -1.43 12.76
C CYS A 405 22.81 -2.63 13.27
N ASN A 406 24.11 -2.43 13.53
CA ASN A 406 24.97 -3.45 14.11
C ASN A 406 24.50 -3.90 15.50
N ARG A 407 24.06 -2.97 16.37
CA ARG A 407 23.49 -3.31 17.69
C ARG A 407 22.20 -4.12 17.59
N ALA A 408 21.35 -3.82 16.61
CA ALA A 408 20.14 -4.59 16.36
C ALA A 408 20.48 -6.02 15.94
N VAL A 409 21.45 -6.19 15.04
CA VAL A 409 21.92 -7.52 14.62
C VAL A 409 22.53 -8.29 15.78
N GLU A 410 23.37 -7.68 16.60
CA GLU A 410 23.95 -8.34 17.78
C GLU A 410 22.88 -8.83 18.75
N SER A 411 21.90 -7.97 19.03
CA SER A 411 20.77 -8.30 19.91
C SER A 411 19.98 -9.47 19.33
N PHE A 412 19.66 -9.41 18.04
CA PHE A 412 18.97 -10.49 17.32
C PHE A 412 19.76 -11.80 17.37
N MET A 413 21.06 -11.78 17.06
CA MET A 413 21.93 -12.96 17.07
C MET A 413 22.00 -13.60 18.46
N ALA A 414 22.05 -12.79 19.52
CA ALA A 414 21.98 -13.28 20.89
C ALA A 414 20.67 -14.03 21.18
N THR A 415 19.53 -13.55 20.65
CA THR A 415 18.23 -14.28 20.78
C THR A 415 18.24 -15.65 20.08
N LYS A 416 19.03 -15.79 19.01
CA LYS A 416 19.21 -17.05 18.28
C LYS A 416 20.33 -17.93 18.87
N GLY A 417 20.96 -17.49 19.96
CA GLY A 417 22.02 -18.23 20.67
C GLY A 417 23.44 -18.02 20.14
N TYR A 418 23.65 -17.03 19.27
CA TYR A 418 24.97 -16.66 18.75
C TYR A 418 25.51 -15.44 19.49
N VAL A 419 26.73 -15.54 20.00
CA VAL A 419 27.43 -14.41 20.64
C VAL A 419 28.79 -14.20 20.01
N LYS A 420 29.23 -12.95 19.93
CA LYS A 420 30.60 -12.61 19.52
C LYS A 420 31.60 -13.32 20.46
N SER A 421 32.64 -13.91 19.90
CA SER A 421 33.69 -14.54 20.71
C SER A 421 34.43 -13.48 21.53
N ALA A 422 34.96 -13.83 22.70
CA ALA A 422 35.64 -12.88 23.59
C ALA A 422 36.85 -12.17 22.92
N ALA A 423 37.39 -12.75 21.84
CA ALA A 423 38.45 -12.13 21.04
C ALA A 423 37.98 -10.91 20.23
N SER A 424 36.71 -10.86 19.79
CA SER A 424 36.17 -9.71 19.06
C SER A 424 35.62 -8.62 20.00
N MET A 425 35.21 -8.95 21.22
CA MET A 425 34.87 -7.94 22.23
C MET A 425 36.08 -7.14 22.72
N ALA A 426 37.28 -7.74 22.73
CA ALA A 426 38.52 -7.06 23.10
C ALA A 426 39.04 -6.09 22.01
N ALA A 427 38.56 -6.20 20.77
CA ALA A 427 38.98 -5.33 19.66
C ALA A 427 38.19 -4.01 19.59
N GLY A 428 36.98 -3.95 20.19
CA GLY A 428 36.15 -2.74 20.23
C GLY A 428 36.58 -1.69 21.27
N ASP A 429 37.36 -2.10 22.29
CA ASP A 429 37.84 -1.24 23.39
C ASP A 429 39.32 -0.80 23.22
N ALA A 430 40.00 -1.20 22.14
CA ALA A 430 41.41 -0.89 21.92
C ALA A 430 41.59 0.33 21.00
N GLU A 431 41.57 1.52 21.61
CA GLU A 431 42.18 2.69 20.99
C GLU A 431 43.71 2.45 20.85
N SER A 432 44.17 2.31 19.61
CA SER A 432 45.57 2.25 19.16
C SER A 432 46.42 1.02 19.52
N GLY A 433 46.93 0.36 18.46
CA GLY A 433 48.24 -0.29 18.48
C GLY A 433 48.27 -1.80 18.30
N GLY A 434 48.57 -2.23 17.07
CA GLY A 434 49.17 -3.55 16.78
C GLY A 434 48.23 -4.56 16.13
N GLU A 435 48.41 -4.77 14.83
CA GLU A 435 47.78 -5.85 14.05
C GLU A 435 48.12 -7.24 14.61
N PRO A 436 47.15 -8.16 14.61
CA PRO A 436 47.41 -9.55 14.29
C PRO A 436 46.89 -9.83 12.87
N VAL A 437 47.83 -10.17 11.99
CA VAL A 437 47.56 -10.64 10.63
C VAL A 437 46.72 -11.92 10.70
N VAL A 438 45.46 -11.81 10.34
CA VAL A 438 44.67 -12.90 9.77
C VAL A 438 44.60 -12.59 8.29
N GLU A 439 45.10 -13.49 7.43
CA GLU A 439 45.00 -13.33 5.98
C GLU A 439 43.52 -13.19 5.60
N ALA A 440 43.10 -11.95 5.37
CA ALA A 440 41.89 -11.64 4.68
C ALA A 440 42.02 -12.23 3.26
N ILE A 441 41.03 -13.01 2.84
CA ILE A 441 40.81 -13.21 1.41
C ILE A 441 40.35 -11.83 0.91
N ASP A 442 41.31 -11.06 0.40
CA ASP A 442 41.10 -9.73 -0.16
C ASP A 442 40.32 -9.89 -1.47
N ILE A 443 38.98 -9.88 -1.36
CA ILE A 443 38.13 -9.55 -2.50
C ILE A 443 38.01 -8.03 -2.42
N THR A 444 38.92 -7.34 -3.11
CA THR A 444 38.89 -5.88 -3.24
C THR A 444 37.54 -5.44 -3.82
N TYR A 445 36.61 -5.07 -2.94
CA TYR A 445 35.30 -4.50 -3.28
C TYR A 445 35.33 -2.96 -3.22
N ASP A 446 36.51 -2.36 -3.41
CA ASP A 446 36.70 -0.90 -3.39
C ASP A 446 36.57 -0.26 -4.79
N LYS A 447 36.08 -1.02 -5.79
CA LYS A 447 35.89 -0.53 -7.17
C LYS A 447 34.52 -0.81 -7.78
N ALA A 448 33.53 -1.28 -7.01
CA ALA A 448 32.18 -1.50 -7.55
C ALA A 448 31.50 -0.19 -8.05
N SER A 449 32.00 0.97 -7.63
CA SER A 449 31.56 2.29 -8.13
C SER A 449 32.23 2.72 -9.45
N GLU A 450 33.21 1.98 -9.97
CA GLU A 450 33.84 2.22 -11.27
C GLU A 450 33.59 0.99 -12.15
N GLY A 451 32.56 1.04 -13.00
CA GLY A 451 32.14 -0.09 -13.84
C GLY A 451 33.30 -0.84 -14.49
N GLY A 452 33.46 -2.12 -14.12
CA GLY A 452 34.52 -3.01 -14.59
C GLY A 452 34.09 -3.88 -15.77
N ASP A 453 34.94 -3.92 -16.78
CA ASP A 453 34.96 -4.81 -17.92
C ASP A 453 35.00 -6.28 -17.49
N GLY A 454 34.05 -7.09 -17.98
CA GLY A 454 33.75 -8.47 -17.56
C GLY A 454 34.83 -9.54 -17.79
N ALA A 455 36.06 -9.30 -17.30
CA ALA A 455 37.23 -10.16 -17.52
C ALA A 455 37.54 -11.14 -16.38
N ASN A 456 36.77 -11.17 -15.29
CA ASN A 456 37.02 -12.06 -14.14
C ASN A 456 35.76 -12.78 -13.63
N MET A 457 35.03 -13.46 -14.52
CA MET A 457 34.16 -14.56 -14.08
C MET A 457 34.98 -15.86 -14.06
N PRO A 458 34.93 -16.67 -12.98
CA PRO A 458 35.51 -18.01 -12.99
C PRO A 458 34.77 -18.92 -14.00
N GLU A 459 35.52 -19.71 -14.77
CA GLU A 459 34.97 -20.66 -15.74
C GLU A 459 34.06 -21.69 -15.07
N VAL A 460 32.85 -21.85 -15.63
CA VAL A 460 31.89 -22.88 -15.25
C VAL A 460 32.44 -24.26 -15.66
N PRO A 461 32.55 -25.25 -14.76
CA PRO A 461 33.01 -26.58 -15.15
C PRO A 461 32.03 -27.26 -16.11
N SER A 462 32.50 -27.53 -17.32
CA SER A 462 31.82 -28.35 -18.32
C SER A 462 32.41 -29.77 -18.30
N ASP A 463 31.61 -30.77 -17.93
CA ASP A 463 31.80 -32.19 -18.25
C ASP A 463 30.41 -32.85 -18.05
N THR A 464 29.76 -33.49 -19.02
CA THR A 464 30.27 -34.62 -19.79
C THR A 464 29.62 -34.80 -21.18
N ALA A 465 30.51 -34.89 -22.18
CA ALA A 465 30.62 -35.87 -23.28
C ALA A 465 29.41 -36.30 -24.14
N ASP A 466 29.56 -35.93 -25.41
CA ASP A 466 28.96 -36.38 -26.67
C ASP A 466 29.18 -37.88 -26.99
N GLY A 467 28.33 -38.48 -27.84
CA GLY A 467 28.50 -39.85 -28.31
C GLY A 467 27.28 -40.51 -28.98
N SER A 468 26.94 -40.06 -30.19
CA SER A 468 26.03 -40.72 -31.15
C SER A 468 26.39 -42.18 -31.47
N GLU A 469 25.40 -43.09 -31.55
CA GLU A 469 25.26 -44.00 -32.71
C GLU A 469 23.87 -44.68 -32.80
N THR A 470 23.45 -44.86 -34.05
CA THR A 470 22.14 -45.24 -34.58
C THR A 470 21.81 -46.73 -34.50
N VAL A 471 20.55 -47.13 -34.20
CA VAL A 471 19.87 -48.29 -34.86
C VAL A 471 18.34 -48.08 -34.88
N ALA A 472 17.78 -48.06 -36.08
CA ALA A 472 16.35 -48.11 -36.36
C ALA A 472 15.73 -49.48 -36.05
N LYS A 473 14.45 -49.53 -35.62
CA LYS A 473 13.51 -50.64 -35.90
C LYS A 473 12.04 -50.29 -35.55
N THR A 474 11.30 -49.97 -36.61
CA THR A 474 9.98 -50.50 -37.00
C THR A 474 8.88 -50.79 -35.97
N LYS A 475 7.75 -50.10 -36.21
CA LYS A 475 6.33 -50.42 -35.92
C LYS A 475 5.99 -51.93 -36.02
N PRO A 476 5.10 -52.41 -35.14
CA PRO A 476 3.94 -53.18 -35.61
C PRO A 476 2.62 -52.76 -34.94
N GLU A 477 1.54 -52.78 -35.72
CA GLU A 477 0.14 -52.98 -35.28
C GLU A 477 -0.28 -54.41 -35.71
N PRO A 478 -1.50 -54.90 -35.43
CA PRO A 478 -2.17 -55.08 -34.13
C PRO A 478 -2.75 -56.53 -34.00
N VAL A 479 -3.00 -57.05 -32.80
CA VAL A 479 -3.93 -58.19 -32.61
C VAL A 479 -4.67 -58.13 -31.26
N GLU A 480 -5.99 -58.03 -31.38
CA GLU A 480 -7.17 -58.40 -30.56
C GLU A 480 -7.13 -58.61 -29.02
N GLU A 481 -8.06 -57.87 -28.40
CA GLU A 481 -9.01 -58.16 -27.29
C GLU A 481 -8.59 -58.98 -26.04
N VAL A 482 -8.84 -58.41 -24.85
CA VAL A 482 -9.99 -58.75 -23.97
C VAL A 482 -9.94 -57.94 -22.64
N SER A 483 -11.03 -57.17 -22.43
CA SER A 483 -11.75 -56.77 -21.19
C SER A 483 -11.12 -56.04 -19.98
N GLU A 484 -11.89 -55.00 -19.58
CA GLU A 484 -12.22 -54.52 -18.22
C GLU A 484 -11.39 -53.39 -17.57
N GLY A 485 -11.97 -52.19 -17.57
CA GLY A 485 -12.33 -51.52 -16.30
C GLY A 485 -11.57 -50.25 -15.89
N THR A 486 -12.21 -49.10 -16.13
CA THR A 486 -12.20 -47.84 -15.33
C THR A 486 -10.97 -46.93 -15.32
N ASP A 487 -10.97 -45.98 -16.26
CA ASP A 487 -10.99 -44.51 -16.08
C ASP A 487 -10.17 -43.86 -14.95
N GLU A 488 -9.01 -43.29 -15.31
CA GLU A 488 -8.51 -42.02 -14.77
C GLU A 488 -7.63 -41.35 -15.85
N THR A 489 -8.12 -40.25 -16.41
CA THR A 489 -7.45 -39.50 -17.47
C THR A 489 -6.38 -38.59 -16.87
N VAL A 490 -5.11 -38.94 -17.11
CA VAL A 490 -3.95 -38.06 -16.93
C VAL A 490 -3.96 -37.04 -18.08
N VAL A 491 -4.32 -35.80 -17.78
CA VAL A 491 -4.13 -34.67 -18.70
C VAL A 491 -2.72 -34.13 -18.51
N THR A 492 -1.92 -34.21 -19.57
CA THR A 492 -0.61 -33.56 -19.70
C THR A 492 -0.77 -32.04 -19.81
N PRO A 493 0.13 -31.21 -19.21
CA PRO A 493 0.06 -29.77 -19.37
C PRO A 493 0.41 -29.38 -20.80
N ALA A 494 -0.55 -28.81 -21.52
CA ALA A 494 -0.29 -28.11 -22.76
C ALA A 494 0.44 -26.80 -22.47
N GLU A 495 1.40 -26.52 -23.34
CA GLU A 495 2.26 -25.34 -23.36
C GLU A 495 1.46 -24.05 -23.14
N ALA A 496 1.81 -23.31 -22.08
CA ALA A 496 1.32 -21.96 -21.86
C ALA A 496 1.86 -21.06 -22.98
N SER A 497 1.03 -20.77 -23.98
CA SER A 497 1.28 -19.70 -24.92
C SER A 497 1.37 -18.39 -24.14
N ALA A 498 2.47 -17.67 -24.33
CA ALA A 498 2.64 -16.30 -23.86
C ALA A 498 1.43 -15.45 -24.26
N GLU A 499 0.59 -15.10 -23.28
CA GLU A 499 -0.32 -13.97 -23.44
C GLU A 499 0.53 -12.71 -23.46
N THR A 500 0.95 -12.30 -24.65
CA THR A 500 1.24 -10.88 -24.91
C THR A 500 0.08 -10.08 -24.36
N GLU A 501 0.39 -9.15 -23.45
CA GLU A 501 -0.59 -8.20 -22.93
C GLU A 501 -1.48 -7.71 -24.08
N THR A 502 -2.79 -7.83 -23.95
CA THR A 502 -3.66 -7.01 -24.79
C THR A 502 -3.48 -5.59 -24.26
N GLY A 503 -2.47 -4.92 -24.81
CA GLY A 503 -2.24 -3.51 -24.61
C GLY A 503 -3.54 -2.75 -24.84
N LEU A 504 -3.68 -1.62 -24.15
CA LEU A 504 -4.79 -0.71 -24.36
C LEU A 504 -5.04 -0.50 -25.85
N LYS A 505 -6.31 -0.46 -26.22
CA LYS A 505 -6.71 -0.42 -27.61
C LYS A 505 -6.42 0.94 -28.23
N ASP A 506 -5.78 0.91 -29.38
CA ASP A 506 -5.39 2.09 -30.15
C ASP A 506 -6.60 2.81 -30.75
N ALA A 507 -6.41 4.06 -31.17
CA ALA A 507 -7.47 4.79 -31.88
C ALA A 507 -7.90 4.04 -33.16
N GLY A 508 -9.18 3.69 -33.25
CA GLY A 508 -9.79 2.91 -34.34
C GLY A 508 -10.18 1.48 -33.94
N GLU A 509 -9.69 0.99 -32.80
CA GLU A 509 -9.99 -0.37 -32.33
C GLU A 509 -11.31 -0.45 -31.56
N SER A 510 -11.98 -1.60 -31.63
CA SER A 510 -13.32 -1.75 -31.05
C SER A 510 -13.29 -1.74 -29.52
N CYS A 511 -14.24 -1.04 -28.90
CA CYS A 511 -14.36 -0.95 -27.46
C CYS A 511 -15.82 -1.08 -27.04
N SER A 512 -16.03 -1.70 -25.88
CA SER A 512 -17.34 -1.70 -25.22
C SER A 512 -17.39 -0.65 -24.12
N HIS A 513 -16.23 -0.33 -23.56
CA HIS A 513 -16.11 0.66 -22.50
C HIS A 513 -14.93 1.60 -22.73
N LYS A 514 -15.04 2.84 -22.21
CA LYS A 514 -14.00 3.87 -22.32
C LYS A 514 -12.63 3.41 -21.80
N TRP A 515 -12.63 2.54 -20.79
CA TRP A 515 -11.43 2.02 -20.14
C TRP A 515 -10.61 1.05 -20.99
N GLU A 516 -11.15 0.57 -22.12
CA GLU A 516 -10.44 -0.28 -23.06
C GLU A 516 -9.48 0.50 -23.98
N CYS A 517 -9.62 1.84 -24.05
CA CYS A 517 -8.96 2.68 -25.05
C CYS A 517 -7.78 3.49 -24.51
N MET A 518 -6.70 3.60 -25.29
CA MET A 518 -5.60 4.53 -25.01
C MET A 518 -6.06 6.00 -24.90
N SER A 519 -7.11 6.38 -25.63
CA SER A 519 -7.70 7.72 -25.59
C SER A 519 -8.71 7.95 -24.45
N ASN A 520 -8.99 6.91 -23.65
CA ASN A 520 -10.07 6.88 -22.65
C ASN A 520 -11.44 7.32 -23.19
N SER A 521 -11.65 7.13 -24.49
CA SER A 521 -12.85 7.54 -25.20
C SER A 521 -13.23 6.41 -26.12
N CYS A 522 -14.16 5.60 -25.66
CA CYS A 522 -14.95 4.75 -26.52
C CYS A 522 -16.03 5.62 -27.14
N LEU A 523 -15.85 5.98 -28.40
CA LEU A 523 -16.81 6.80 -29.13
C LEU A 523 -18.13 6.04 -29.26
N GLY A 524 -19.24 6.75 -29.49
CA GLY A 524 -20.57 6.13 -29.67
C GLY A 524 -20.64 5.10 -30.80
N SER A 525 -19.63 5.03 -31.65
CA SER A 525 -19.40 4.01 -32.68
C SER A 525 -18.78 2.71 -32.16
N GLY A 526 -18.52 2.58 -30.85
CA GLY A 526 -17.88 1.40 -30.27
C GLY A 526 -16.42 1.24 -30.68
N VAL A 527 -15.72 2.36 -30.94
CA VAL A 527 -14.28 2.37 -31.23
C VAL A 527 -13.54 3.41 -30.41
N CYS A 528 -12.30 3.11 -30.08
CA CYS A 528 -11.39 4.01 -29.41
C CYS A 528 -11.08 5.20 -30.30
N GLY A 529 -11.20 6.43 -29.81
CA GLY A 529 -10.92 7.60 -30.63
C GLY A 529 -10.57 8.83 -29.81
N LYS A 530 -9.91 9.82 -30.41
CA LYS A 530 -9.64 11.11 -29.75
C LYS A 530 -10.90 11.96 -29.79
N MET A 531 -11.24 12.63 -28.68
CA MET A 531 -12.18 13.75 -28.75
C MET A 531 -11.61 14.77 -29.74
N THR A 532 -12.25 14.92 -30.90
CA THR A 532 -11.89 15.98 -31.84
C THR A 532 -12.40 17.29 -31.27
N ALA A 533 -11.50 18.26 -31.17
CA ALA A 533 -11.82 19.62 -30.79
C ALA A 533 -12.95 20.18 -31.65
N PHE A 534 -13.79 20.99 -31.02
CA PHE A 534 -14.83 21.83 -31.59
C PHE A 534 -14.50 22.32 -33.01
N THR A 535 -15.38 22.01 -33.96
CA THR A 535 -15.39 22.70 -35.24
C THR A 535 -15.89 24.11 -35.01
N THR A 536 -15.10 25.10 -35.41
CA THR A 536 -15.50 26.49 -35.48
C THR A 536 -16.60 26.64 -36.54
N GLY A 537 -17.85 26.57 -36.07
CA GLY A 537 -18.98 27.15 -36.79
C GLY A 537 -18.83 28.67 -36.80
N ALA A 538 -19.12 29.30 -37.94
CA ALA A 538 -19.11 30.74 -38.08
C ALA A 538 -20.07 31.38 -37.06
N GLU A 539 -19.64 32.52 -36.52
CA GLU A 539 -20.27 33.33 -35.46
C GLU A 539 -19.91 32.87 -34.04
N GLY A 540 -18.99 33.62 -33.42
CA GLY A 540 -18.34 33.26 -32.18
C GLY A 540 -19.23 33.45 -30.96
N GLU A 541 -19.63 32.33 -30.35
CA GLU A 541 -19.97 32.21 -28.95
C GLU A 541 -19.48 30.83 -28.44
N CYS A 542 -18.63 30.82 -27.42
CA CYS A 542 -18.35 29.58 -26.67
C CYS A 542 -19.49 29.36 -25.69
N VAL A 543 -20.48 28.56 -26.06
CA VAL A 543 -21.50 28.08 -25.11
C VAL A 543 -21.23 26.60 -24.84
N ALA A 544 -20.82 26.27 -23.63
CA ALA A 544 -20.91 24.90 -23.13
C ALA A 544 -22.32 24.71 -22.57
N GLU A 545 -23.09 23.74 -23.09
CA GLU A 545 -24.17 23.19 -22.29
C GLU A 545 -23.54 22.38 -21.14
N GLY A 546 -23.74 22.86 -19.91
CA GLY A 546 -23.61 22.02 -18.70
C GLY A 546 -22.43 22.27 -17.75
N VAL A 547 -21.59 23.29 -17.90
CA VAL A 547 -20.54 23.60 -16.90
C VAL A 547 -20.41 25.10 -16.64
N SER A 548 -20.68 25.53 -15.40
CA SER A 548 -20.39 26.89 -14.93
C SER A 548 -18.90 27.06 -14.65
N CYS A 549 -18.22 27.98 -15.34
CA CYS A 549 -16.86 28.38 -15.01
C CYS A 549 -16.84 29.17 -13.69
N ASN A 550 -16.30 28.58 -12.61
CA ASN A 550 -15.98 29.36 -11.41
C ASN A 550 -14.59 30.01 -11.60
N SER A 551 -14.51 31.30 -11.32
CA SER A 551 -13.35 32.15 -11.56
C SER A 551 -12.23 31.82 -10.57
N ASN A 552 -11.30 30.92 -10.92
CA ASN A 552 -9.93 30.91 -10.38
C ASN A 552 -8.94 29.89 -11.01
N MET A 553 -9.23 29.29 -12.17
CA MET A 553 -8.25 28.45 -12.87
C MET A 553 -7.75 29.13 -14.15
N ASN A 554 -6.43 29.35 -14.21
CA ASN A 554 -5.70 29.71 -15.44
C ASN A 554 -5.67 28.51 -16.40
N CYS A 555 -6.83 28.10 -16.93
CA CYS A 555 -6.92 27.12 -18.02
C CYS A 555 -6.76 27.82 -19.37
N CYS A 556 -5.57 28.37 -19.68
CA CYS A 556 -5.23 28.77 -21.07
C CYS A 556 -3.75 29.14 -21.31
N SER A 557 -2.80 28.79 -20.44
CA SER A 557 -1.40 29.25 -20.62
C SER A 557 -0.59 28.46 -21.66
N ASN A 558 -1.02 27.28 -22.10
CA ASN A 558 -0.16 26.40 -22.92
C ASN A 558 -0.71 26.01 -24.31
N LEU A 559 -1.78 26.63 -24.82
CA LEU A 559 -2.39 26.21 -26.09
C LEU A 559 -2.35 27.25 -27.23
N CYS A 560 -1.70 28.40 -27.06
CA CYS A 560 -1.51 29.36 -28.15
C CYS A 560 -0.09 29.94 -28.13
N GLY A 561 0.75 29.49 -29.07
CA GLY A 561 2.05 30.10 -29.32
C GLY A 561 1.88 31.52 -29.88
N GLY A 562 2.20 32.54 -29.09
CA GLY A 562 2.39 33.91 -29.57
C GLY A 562 1.94 35.02 -28.61
N LYS A 563 2.93 35.65 -27.95
CA LYS A 563 2.96 36.92 -27.17
C LYS A 563 1.83 37.21 -26.15
N PRO A 564 2.18 37.68 -24.93
CA PRO A 564 1.19 37.94 -23.88
C PRO A 564 0.30 39.13 -24.27
N ARG A 565 -1.02 38.96 -24.19
CA ARG A 565 -1.98 40.08 -24.22
C ARG A 565 -2.54 40.29 -22.81
N VAL A 566 -2.49 41.53 -22.37
CA VAL A 566 -2.98 42.02 -21.08
C VAL A 566 -4.50 41.95 -21.06
N CYS A 567 -5.09 41.32 -20.05
CA CYS A 567 -6.52 41.43 -19.78
C CYS A 567 -6.83 42.86 -19.32
N GLY A 568 -7.25 43.70 -20.26
CA GLY A 568 -7.78 45.03 -19.98
C GLY A 568 -9.13 44.92 -19.29
N GLY A 569 -9.25 45.55 -18.13
CA GLY A 569 -10.54 45.70 -17.46
C GLY A 569 -11.45 46.73 -18.14
N ALA A 570 -12.74 46.56 -17.84
CA ALA A 570 -13.72 47.59 -17.47
C ALA A 570 -14.93 47.80 -18.40
N ARG A 571 -16.07 48.00 -17.69
CA ARG A 571 -17.32 48.71 -18.04
C ARG A 571 -18.30 47.95 -18.95
N MET A 572 -19.60 47.85 -18.67
CA MET A 572 -20.53 48.50 -17.72
C MET A 572 -21.43 47.46 -17.05
#